data_AF-A0A8T7H3A4-F1
#
_entry.id   AF-A0A8T7H3A4-F1
#
_cell.length_a   1.000
_cell.length_b   1.000
_cell.length_c   1.000
_cell.angle_alpha   90.00
_cell.angle_beta   90.00
_cell.angle_gamma   90.00
#
_symmetry.space_group_name_H-M   'P 1'
#
loop_
_entity.id
_entity.type
_entity.pdbx_description
1 polymer ?
#
loop_
_entity_poly.entity_id
_entity_poly.type
_entity_poly.pdbx_seq_one_letter_code
_entity_poly.pdbx_strand_id
1 'polypeptide(L)' 'MDEAAKKVFKGKFIALTVILNIIILCFAMGVFVLFRFAPSSTLGLWIGVALLVVGAVLSAVFRKLYHQTKTWLHEQP' A
#
# COMPACT_ATOMS: atom_id res chain seq x y z
N MET A 1 -25.80 7.25 -8.42
CA MET A 1 -24.56 6.94 -9.18
C MET A 1 -24.91 6.56 -10.61
N ASP A 2 -24.51 7.41 -11.55
CA ASP A 2 -24.50 7.12 -12.97
C ASP A 2 -23.59 5.90 -13.27
N GLU A 3 -23.94 5.09 -14.28
CA GLU A 3 -23.15 3.92 -14.69
C GLU A 3 -21.71 4.29 -15.09
N ALA A 4 -21.50 5.51 -15.60
CA ALA A 4 -20.15 6.04 -15.86
C ALA A 4 -19.35 6.24 -14.56
N ALA A 5 -19.95 6.81 -13.51
CA ALA A 5 -19.30 7.02 -12.22
C ALA A 5 -18.97 5.70 -11.51
N LYS A 6 -19.81 4.68 -11.70
CA LYS A 6 -19.61 3.33 -11.15
C LYS A 6 -18.38 2.63 -11.74
N LYS A 7 -18.13 2.77 -13.03
CA LYS A 7 -16.90 2.26 -13.67
C LYS A 7 -15.65 2.95 -13.15
N VAL A 8 -15.69 4.27 -13.00
CA VAL A 8 -14.56 5.06 -12.45
C VAL A 8 -14.26 4.64 -11.01
N PHE A 9 -15.29 4.49 -10.17
CA PHE A 9 -15.12 4.03 -8.80
C PHE A 9 -14.51 2.63 -8.73
N LYS A 10 -14.99 1.69 -9.55
CA LYS A 10 -14.44 0.32 -9.61
C LYS A 10 -12.95 0.32 -9.97
N GLY A 11 -12.54 1.15 -10.94
CA GLY A 11 -11.13 1.32 -11.29
C GLY A 11 -10.28 1.87 -10.14
N LYS A 12 -10.75 2.93 -9.47
CA LYS A 12 -10.07 3.49 -8.28
C LYS A 12 -9.97 2.48 -7.13
N PHE A 13 -11.02 1.69 -6.91
CA PHE A 13 -11.05 0.66 -5.87
C PHE A 13 -10.08 -0.50 -6.16
N ILE A 14 -10.00 -0.95 -7.41
CA ILE A 14 -9.00 -1.96 -7.82
C ILE A 14 -7.60 -1.42 -7.57
N ALA A 15 -7.29 -0.21 -8.02
CA ALA A 15 -5.98 0.41 -7.82
C ALA A 15 -5.63 0.49 -6.32
N LEU A 16 -6.59 0.91 -5.48
CA LEU A 16 -6.42 0.93 -4.03
C LEU A 16 -6.11 -0.47 -3.48
N THR A 17 -6.89 -1.47 -3.88
CA THR A 17 -6.74 -2.85 -3.41
C THR A 17 -5.38 -3.42 -3.79
N VAL A 18 -4.90 -3.14 -5.01
CA VAL A 18 -3.57 -3.53 -5.48
C VAL A 18 -2.48 -2.89 -4.63
N ILE A 19 -2.54 -1.57 -4.41
CA ILE A 19 -1.55 -0.86 -3.57
C ILE A 19 -1.54 -1.43 -2.14
N LEU A 20 -2.72 -1.70 -1.56
CA LEU A 20 -2.82 -2.30 -0.23
C LEU A 20 -2.15 -3.67 -0.17
N ASN A 21 -2.36 -4.52 -1.17
CA ASN A 21 -1.71 -5.83 -1.25
C ASN A 21 -0.18 -5.69 -1.37
N ILE A 22 0.32 -4.76 -2.18
CA ILE A 22 1.75 -4.48 -2.29
C ILE A 22 2.33 -4.07 -0.92
N ILE A 23 1.64 -3.20 -0.18
CA ILE A 23 2.04 -2.81 1.18
C ILE A 23 2.15 -4.04 2.08
N ILE A 24 1.12 -4.89 2.10
CA ILE A 24 1.10 -6.11 2.92
C ILE A 24 2.28 -7.01 2.56
N LEU A 25 2.55 -7.22 1.26
CA LEU A 25 3.67 -8.03 0.80
C LEU A 25 5.03 -7.41 1.19
N CYS A 26 5.20 -6.09 1.10
CA CYS A 26 6.40 -5.39 1.56
C CYS A 26 6.62 -5.57 3.06
N PHE A 27 5.58 -5.43 3.89
CA PHE A 27 5.71 -5.65 5.33
C PHE A 27 5.98 -7.12 5.67
N ALA A 28 5.27 -8.05 5.04
CA ALA A 28 5.46 -9.48 5.27
C ALA A 28 6.89 -9.92 4.92
N MET A 29 7.39 -9.52 3.74
CA MET A 29 8.76 -9.81 3.34
C MET A 29 9.78 -9.06 4.21
N GLY A 30 9.50 -7.82 4.60
CA GLY A 30 10.42 -7.01 5.42
C GLY A 30 10.62 -7.65 6.79
N VAL A 31 9.52 -8.03 7.45
CA VAL A 31 9.54 -8.74 8.73
C VAL A 31 10.22 -10.10 8.58
N PHE A 32 9.90 -10.87 7.52
CA PHE A 32 10.54 -12.15 7.26
C PHE A 32 12.06 -12.01 7.10
N VAL A 33 12.52 -11.04 6.31
CA VAL A 33 13.95 -10.78 6.09
C VAL A 33 14.63 -10.39 7.40
N LEU A 34 14.00 -9.53 8.20
CA LEU A 34 14.53 -9.13 9.51
C LEU A 34 14.64 -10.33 10.45
N PHE A 35 13.63 -11.18 10.56
CA PHE A 35 13.69 -12.34 11.44
C PHE A 35 14.67 -13.41 10.97
N ARG A 36 14.75 -13.65 9.65
CA ARG A 36 15.49 -14.78 9.08
C ARG A 36 16.96 -14.46 8.79
N PHE A 37 17.28 -13.21 8.45
CA PHE A 37 18.60 -12.82 7.94
C PHE A 37 19.27 -11.68 8.73
N ALA A 38 18.53 -10.85 9.49
CA ALA A 38 19.19 -9.81 10.30
C ALA A 38 20.10 -10.37 11.42
N PRO A 39 19.84 -11.54 12.04
CA PRO A 39 20.75 -12.10 13.05
C PRO A 39 22.11 -12.52 12.48
N SER A 40 22.19 -12.78 11.17
CA SER A 40 23.37 -13.36 10.52
C SER A 40 24.03 -12.45 9.48
N SER A 41 23.38 -11.36 9.07
CA SER A 41 23.91 -10.45 8.05
C SER A 41 23.43 -9.01 8.26
N THR A 42 24.37 -8.08 8.39
CA THR A 42 24.13 -6.63 8.39
C THR A 42 23.47 -6.17 7.09
N LEU A 43 23.76 -6.81 5.96
CA LEU A 43 23.10 -6.55 4.68
C LEU A 43 21.61 -6.92 4.73
N GLY A 44 21.28 -8.09 5.32
CA GLY A 44 19.89 -8.51 5.53
C GLY A 44 19.10 -7.55 6.42
N LEU A 45 19.75 -6.99 7.45
CA LEU A 45 19.16 -5.96 8.29
C LEU A 45 18.81 -4.70 7.48
N TRP A 46 19.76 -4.16 6.71
CA TRP A 46 19.52 -2.97 5.88
C TRP A 46 18.41 -3.19 4.83
N ILE A 47 18.39 -4.35 4.17
CA ILE A 47 17.35 -4.71 3.19
C ILE A 47 15.97 -4.77 3.87
N GLY A 48 15.88 -5.44 5.03
CA GLY A 48 14.63 -5.54 5.78
C GLY A 48 14.11 -4.17 6.22
N VAL A 49 14.98 -3.31 6.76
CA VAL A 49 14.63 -1.94 7.14
C VAL A 49 14.17 -1.12 5.93
N ALA A 50 14.90 -1.19 4.81
CA ALA A 50 14.53 -0.48 3.59
C ALA A 50 13.15 -0.92 3.08
N LEU A 51 12.84 -2.22 3.12
CA LEU A 51 11.54 -2.75 2.70
C LEU A 51 10.40 -2.23 3.58
N LEU A 52 10.62 -2.12 4.89
CA LEU A 52 9.66 -1.54 5.82
C LEU A 52 9.45 -0.04 5.57
N VAL A 53 10.53 0.71 5.31
CA VAL A 53 10.44 2.14 4.97
C VAL A 53 9.64 2.34 3.68
N VAL A 54 9.90 1.55 2.64
CA VAL A 54 9.14 1.58 1.38
C VAL A 54 7.67 1.25 1.64
N GLY A 55 7.38 0.20 2.43
CA GLY A 55 6.01 -0.14 2.84
C GLY A 55 5.30 1.00 3.59
N ALA A 56 6.00 1.70 4.47
CA ALA A 56 5.46 2.85 5.21
C ALA A 56 5.15 4.04 4.28
N VAL A 57 6.05 4.35 3.33
CA VAL A 57 5.82 5.40 2.31
C VAL A 57 4.62 5.05 1.45
N LEU A 58 4.54 3.81 0.95
CA LEU A 58 3.38 3.33 0.19
C LEU A 58 2.09 3.41 1.01
N SER A 59 2.14 3.13 2.31
CA SER A 59 0.99 3.26 3.22
C SER A 59 0.50 4.71 3.32
N ALA A 60 1.42 5.68 3.39
CA ALA A 60 1.06 7.09 3.40
C ALA A 60 0.40 7.52 2.07
N VAL A 61 0.94 7.05 0.94
CA VAL A 61 0.38 7.28 -0.41
C VAL A 61 -1.02 6.66 -0.54
N PHE A 62 -1.18 5.41 -0.10
CA PHE A 62 -2.47 4.73 -0.07
C PHE A 62 -3.49 5.50 0.75
N ARG A 63 -3.12 5.97 1.94
CA ARG A 63 -4.00 6.75 2.82
C ARG A 63 -4.45 8.05 2.14
N LYS A 64 -3.55 8.74 1.45
CA LYS A 64 -3.89 9.95 0.67
C LYS A 64 -4.88 9.63 -0.45
N LEU A 65 -4.61 8.60 -1.26
CA LEU A 65 -5.48 8.15 -2.35
C LEU A 65 -6.86 7.71 -1.84
N TYR A 66 -6.91 7.03 -0.69
CA TYR A 66 -8.15 6.61 -0.04
C TYR A 66 -8.98 7.83 0.36
N HIS A 67 -8.38 8.81 1.04
CA HIS A 67 -9.09 10.03 1.42
C HIS A 67 -9.59 10.81 0.21
N GLN A 68 -8.78 10.97 -0.83
CA GLN A 68 -9.20 11.64 -2.07
C GLN A 68 -10.35 10.91 -2.77
N THR A 69 -10.31 9.57 -2.80
CA THR A 69 -11.39 8.78 -3.40
C THR A 69 -12.66 8.87 -2.56
N LYS A 70 -12.54 8.94 -1.23
CA LYS A 70 -13.67 9.09 -0.30
C LYS A 70 -14.32 10.47 -0.42
N THR A 71 -13.53 11.55 -0.48
CA THR A 71 -14.07 12.91 -0.68
C THR A 71 -14.75 13.02 -2.03
N TRP A 72 -14.11 12.51 -3.09
CA TRP A 72 -14.72 12.45 -4.41
C TRP A 72 -16.06 11.70 -4.40
N LEU A 73 -16.15 10.57 -3.69
CA LEU A 73 -17.40 9.80 -3.59
C LEU A 73 -18.52 10.56 -2.86
N HIS A 74 -18.18 11.39 -1.86
CA HIS A 74 -19.15 12.23 -1.16
C HIS A 74 -19.60 13.45 -1.98
N GLU A 75 -18.77 13.89 -2.93
CA GLU A 75 -19.08 15.01 -3.85
C GLU A 75 -19.91 14.58 -5.07
N GLN A 76 -20.04 13.26 -5.33
CA GLN A 76 -20.90 12.76 -6.40
C GLN A 76 -22.39 12.86 -5.98
N PRO A 77 -23.26 13.54 -6.78
CA PRO A 77 -24.70 13.64 -6.52
C PRO A 77 -25.46 12.32 -6.74
#